data_AF-A0A929YWT6-F1
#
_entry.id   AF-A0A929YWT6-F1
#
_cell.length_a   1.000
_cell.length_b   1.000
_cell.length_c   1.000
_cell.angle_alpha   90.00
_cell.angle_beta   90.00
_cell.angle_gamma   90.00
#
_symmetry.space_group_name_H-M   'P 1'
#
loop_
_entity.id
_entity.type
_entity.pdbx_description
1 polymer ?
#
loop_
_entity_poly.entity_id
_entity_poly.type
_entity_poly.pdbx_seq_one_letter_code
_entity_poly.pdbx_strand_id
1 'polypeptide(L)'
;MHRAKFKAICVVVSCLITSLLCGCNLFVTDKDKFYLDKDLDYMLTWSDLEKTGSDIIIPSKVGDKTVKEISLKDPYFSGIDSLDVSHVEKLQSFNLELFIDKKRSKLKKLDFSKNKKLRFLVISKTNALEKILFNSDCESILIDGSDIKSVNLRPLEKLEDFSYYNGPLEELDISNNQNLESITVVDSNVKKLDVSHNPKLKYILVDEGTEVIGPTNAHINYNKKTK
;
A
#
# COMPACT_ATOMS: atom_id res chain seq x y z
N MET A 1 12.24 -55.65 32.03
CA MET A 1 11.28 -55.30 30.95
C MET A 1 10.38 -54.07 31.23
N HIS A 2 10.21 -53.61 32.48
CA HIS A 2 9.28 -52.48 32.79
C HIS A 2 9.76 -51.08 32.36
N ARG A 3 11.08 -50.82 32.35
CA ARG A 3 11.67 -49.49 32.12
C ARG A 3 11.60 -49.02 30.66
N ALA A 4 11.60 -49.96 29.71
CA ALA A 4 11.48 -49.67 28.27
C ALA A 4 10.05 -49.29 27.88
N LYS A 5 9.04 -49.93 28.49
CA LYS A 5 7.62 -49.58 28.28
C LYS A 5 7.28 -48.19 28.82
N PHE A 6 7.83 -47.79 29.96
CA PHE A 6 7.62 -46.46 30.52
C PHE A 6 8.22 -45.34 29.64
N LYS A 7 9.45 -45.52 29.13
CA LYS A 7 10.06 -44.57 28.19
C LYS A 7 9.27 -44.44 26.89
N ALA A 8 8.77 -45.55 26.34
CA ALA A 8 7.93 -45.54 25.14
C ALA A 8 6.62 -44.77 25.36
N ILE A 9 5.97 -44.95 26.52
CA ILE A 9 4.75 -44.22 26.89
C ILE A 9 5.04 -42.72 27.05
N CYS A 10 6.14 -42.34 27.72
CA CYS A 10 6.51 -40.93 27.86
C CYS A 10 6.80 -40.25 26.51
N VAL A 11 7.47 -40.95 25.58
CA VAL A 11 7.75 -40.42 24.22
C VAL A 11 6.46 -40.25 23.42
N VAL A 12 5.54 -41.22 23.48
CA VAL A 12 4.24 -41.13 22.80
C VAL A 12 3.39 -40.01 23.40
N VAL A 13 3.37 -39.84 24.72
CA VAL A 13 2.65 -38.73 25.38
C VAL A 13 3.29 -37.39 25.04
N SER A 14 4.63 -37.29 25.00
CA SER A 14 5.30 -36.05 24.58
C SER A 14 5.05 -35.72 23.10
N CYS A 15 5.02 -36.72 22.22
CA CYS A 15 4.71 -36.54 20.80
C CYS A 15 3.24 -36.17 20.58
N LEU A 16 2.32 -36.73 21.38
CA LEU A 16 0.92 -36.34 21.37
C LEU A 16 0.76 -34.91 21.85
N ILE A 17 1.43 -34.51 22.94
CA ILE A 17 1.41 -33.13 23.45
C ILE A 17 2.06 -32.15 22.46
N THR A 18 3.16 -32.50 21.78
CA THR A 18 3.74 -31.63 20.74
C THR A 18 2.87 -31.57 19.50
N SER A 19 2.21 -32.66 19.10
CA SER A 19 1.22 -32.64 18.01
C SER A 19 -0.06 -31.87 18.37
N LEU A 20 -0.48 -31.92 19.65
CA LEU A 20 -1.60 -31.16 20.18
C LEU A 20 -1.22 -29.68 20.31
N LEU A 21 0.01 -29.35 20.73
CA LEU A 21 0.52 -27.98 20.81
C LEU A 21 0.79 -27.38 19.43
N CYS A 22 1.28 -28.16 18.46
CA CYS A 22 1.33 -27.75 17.05
C CYS A 22 -0.07 -27.64 16.43
N GLY A 23 -1.04 -28.43 16.90
CA GLY A 23 -2.46 -28.31 16.57
C GLY A 23 -3.19 -27.22 17.35
N CYS A 24 -2.57 -26.67 18.40
CA CYS A 24 -3.03 -25.53 19.21
C CYS A 24 -2.35 -24.23 18.78
N ASN A 25 -2.04 -24.09 17.48
CA ASN A 25 -2.50 -22.86 16.86
C ASN A 25 -4.02 -22.87 17.06
N LEU A 26 -4.50 -22.23 18.15
CA LEU A 26 -5.88 -21.76 18.24
C LEU A 26 -6.22 -21.30 16.82
N PHE A 27 -7.26 -21.85 16.19
CA PHE A 27 -7.59 -21.49 14.80
C PHE A 27 -7.95 -20.00 14.77
N VAL A 28 -6.94 -19.13 14.66
CA VAL A 28 -7.12 -17.69 14.55
C VAL A 28 -7.61 -17.49 13.13
N THR A 29 -8.92 -17.38 13.01
CA THR A 29 -9.60 -17.17 11.74
C THR A 29 -9.33 -15.75 11.24
N ASP A 30 -9.61 -15.50 9.97
CA ASP A 30 -9.54 -14.14 9.43
C ASP A 30 -10.47 -13.18 10.18
N LYS A 31 -11.57 -13.67 10.78
CA LYS A 31 -12.46 -12.86 11.63
C LYS A 31 -11.82 -12.46 12.96
N ASP A 32 -10.84 -13.23 13.43
CA ASP A 32 -10.12 -12.95 14.68
C ASP A 32 -8.95 -11.98 14.45
N LYS A 33 -8.52 -11.85 13.19
CA LYS A 33 -7.41 -10.98 12.75
C LYS A 33 -7.90 -9.68 12.14
N PHE A 34 -8.94 -9.72 11.30
CA PHE A 34 -9.38 -8.62 10.46
C PHE A 34 -10.82 -8.20 10.74
N TYR A 35 -11.06 -6.89 10.75
CA TYR A 35 -12.38 -6.30 10.93
C TYR A 35 -12.87 -5.63 9.64
N LEU A 36 -14.15 -5.85 9.32
CA LEU A 36 -14.87 -5.10 8.28
C LEU A 36 -15.83 -4.13 8.95
N ASP A 37 -15.66 -2.85 8.64
CA ASP A 37 -16.53 -1.79 9.14
C ASP A 37 -17.83 -1.75 8.35
N LYS A 38 -18.93 -2.11 9.00
CA LYS A 38 -20.26 -2.17 8.36
C LYS A 38 -20.80 -0.78 8.01
N ASP A 39 -20.36 0.25 8.72
CA ASP A 39 -20.82 1.62 8.52
C ASP A 39 -20.06 2.29 7.35
N LEU A 40 -18.98 1.65 6.88
CA LEU A 40 -18.15 2.08 5.75
C LEU A 40 -18.17 1.02 4.62
N ASP A 41 -19.38 0.54 4.26
CA ASP A 41 -19.62 -0.48 3.21
C ASP A 41 -18.67 -1.70 3.28
N TYR A 42 -18.44 -2.20 4.50
CA TYR A 42 -17.55 -3.34 4.77
C TYR A 42 -16.09 -3.09 4.35
N MET A 43 -15.60 -1.85 4.46
CA MET A 43 -14.18 -1.54 4.32
C MET A 43 -13.37 -2.26 5.41
N LEU A 44 -12.24 -2.85 5.02
CA LEU A 44 -11.32 -3.48 5.97
C LEU A 44 -10.47 -2.41 6.65
N THR A 45 -10.63 -2.24 7.96
CA THR A 45 -10.02 -1.11 8.70
C THR A 45 -9.02 -1.51 9.77
N TRP A 46 -9.10 -2.73 10.31
CA TRP A 46 -8.29 -3.15 11.45
C TRP A 46 -7.69 -4.54 11.24
N SER A 47 -6.40 -4.68 11.56
CA SER A 47 -5.77 -5.98 11.81
C SER A 47 -5.01 -5.99 13.14
N ASP A 48 -5.24 -6.99 13.98
CA ASP A 48 -4.50 -7.15 15.24
C ASP A 48 -3.08 -7.66 14.97
N LEU A 49 -2.08 -6.76 15.00
CA LEU A 49 -0.68 -7.12 14.71
C LEU A 49 -0.07 -8.14 15.66
N GLU A 50 -0.57 -8.26 16.90
CA GLU A 50 -0.09 -9.32 17.80
C GLU A 50 -0.51 -10.70 17.29
N LYS A 51 -1.64 -10.77 16.57
CA LYS A 51 -2.16 -12.00 15.97
C LYS A 51 -1.72 -12.22 14.53
N THR A 52 -1.41 -11.16 13.78
CA THR A 52 -0.96 -11.27 12.38
C THR A 52 0.55 -11.30 12.20
N GLY A 53 1.32 -10.76 13.15
CA GLY A 53 2.74 -10.49 12.97
C GLY A 53 3.00 -9.25 12.09
N SER A 54 4.29 -8.97 11.80
CA SER A 54 4.70 -7.84 10.95
C SER A 54 4.58 -8.12 9.45
N ASP A 55 4.41 -9.38 9.05
CA ASP A 55 4.14 -9.79 7.68
C ASP A 55 2.64 -10.04 7.50
N ILE A 56 1.94 -9.10 6.88
CA ILE A 56 0.48 -9.13 6.78
C ILE A 56 0.06 -9.69 5.42
N ILE A 57 -0.80 -10.69 5.41
CA ILE A 57 -1.50 -11.17 4.22
C ILE A 57 -2.98 -10.83 4.37
N ILE A 58 -3.50 -9.96 3.50
CA ILE A 58 -4.91 -9.58 3.54
C ILE A 58 -5.75 -10.67 2.85
N PRO A 59 -6.77 -11.22 3.52
CA PRO A 59 -7.63 -12.23 2.92
C PRO A 59 -8.57 -11.61 1.91
N SER A 60 -8.98 -12.38 0.89
CA SER A 60 -9.97 -11.93 -0.10
C SER A 60 -11.39 -11.83 0.48
N LYS A 61 -11.62 -12.46 1.64
CA LYS A 61 -12.88 -12.43 2.38
C LYS A 61 -12.63 -12.39 3.88
N VAL A 62 -13.52 -11.76 4.64
CA VAL A 62 -13.58 -11.88 6.10
C VAL A 62 -14.95 -12.47 6.44
N GLY A 63 -14.98 -13.75 6.82
CA GLY A 63 -16.21 -14.54 6.81
C GLY A 63 -16.78 -14.67 5.39
N ASP A 64 -18.06 -14.39 5.22
CA ASP A 64 -18.74 -14.51 3.91
C ASP A 64 -18.64 -13.22 3.07
N LYS A 65 -18.04 -12.16 3.63
CA LYS A 65 -17.96 -10.85 2.98
C LYS A 65 -16.66 -10.74 2.19
N THR A 66 -16.78 -10.31 0.94
CA THR A 66 -15.62 -10.10 0.05
C THR A 66 -15.00 -8.74 0.32
N VAL A 67 -13.68 -8.71 0.45
CA VAL A 67 -12.92 -7.47 0.64
C VAL A 67 -12.85 -6.74 -0.69
N LYS A 68 -13.34 -5.51 -0.70
CA LYS A 68 -13.30 -4.59 -1.86
C LYS A 68 -12.56 -3.30 -1.56
N GLU A 69 -12.49 -2.90 -0.30
CA GLU A 69 -11.83 -1.68 0.13
C GLU A 69 -10.99 -1.98 1.36
N ILE A 70 -9.80 -1.40 1.42
CA ILE A 70 -8.85 -1.57 2.52
C ILE A 70 -8.41 -0.18 2.96
N SER A 71 -8.50 0.12 4.25
CA SER A 71 -7.99 1.35 4.85
C SER A 71 -7.26 1.04 6.15
N LEU A 72 -5.94 0.96 6.07
CA LEU A 72 -5.05 0.67 7.21
C LEU A 72 -4.45 1.98 7.72
N LYS A 73 -5.13 2.63 8.66
CA LYS A 73 -4.77 3.96 9.21
C LYS A 73 -4.66 3.97 10.73
N ASP A 74 -4.03 2.94 11.27
CA ASP A 74 -3.82 2.81 12.71
C ASP A 74 -2.31 2.78 13.04
N PRO A 75 -1.86 3.44 14.14
CA PRO A 75 -0.48 3.36 14.61
C PRO A 75 0.09 1.95 14.80
N TYR A 76 -0.75 0.93 14.94
CA TYR A 76 -0.31 -0.46 14.97
C TYR A 76 0.38 -0.87 13.65
N PHE A 77 -0.12 -0.40 12.49
CA PHE A 77 0.45 -0.73 11.18
C PHE A 77 1.86 -0.17 10.96
N SER A 78 2.29 0.80 11.76
CA SER A 78 3.65 1.34 11.67
C SER A 78 4.73 0.27 11.79
N GLY A 79 4.46 -0.84 12.47
CA GLY A 79 5.42 -1.92 12.69
C GLY A 79 5.49 -3.01 11.61
N ILE A 80 4.83 -2.86 10.46
CA ILE A 80 4.81 -3.89 9.40
C ILE A 80 6.13 -3.95 8.62
N ASP A 81 6.52 -5.16 8.24
CA ASP A 81 7.68 -5.45 7.40
C ASP A 81 7.23 -5.78 5.96
N SER A 82 6.06 -6.43 5.79
CA SER A 82 5.46 -6.70 4.48
C SER A 82 3.92 -6.68 4.50
N LEU A 83 3.34 -6.44 3.33
CA LEU A 83 1.89 -6.45 3.12
C LEU A 83 1.56 -7.08 1.76
N ASP A 84 0.84 -8.19 1.78
CA ASP A 84 0.38 -8.90 0.59
C ASP A 84 -1.13 -8.72 0.40
N VAL A 85 -1.50 -8.12 -0.72
CA VAL A 85 -2.89 -7.94 -1.18
C VAL A 85 -3.15 -8.61 -2.52
N SER A 86 -2.20 -9.42 -3.03
CA SER A 86 -2.23 -9.97 -4.39
C SER A 86 -3.42 -10.90 -4.65
N HIS A 87 -4.00 -11.48 -3.59
CA HIS A 87 -5.16 -12.36 -3.64
C HIS A 87 -6.51 -11.63 -3.54
N VAL A 88 -6.51 -10.32 -3.29
CA VAL A 88 -7.74 -9.52 -3.13
C VAL A 88 -8.24 -9.06 -4.51
N GLU A 89 -8.78 -9.99 -5.29
CA GLU A 89 -9.17 -9.78 -6.70
C GLU A 89 -10.24 -8.70 -6.92
N LYS A 90 -11.06 -8.42 -5.90
CA LYS A 90 -12.15 -7.43 -5.95
C LYS A 90 -11.78 -6.09 -5.33
N LEU A 91 -10.51 -5.89 -4.95
CA LEU A 91 -10.02 -4.64 -4.39
C LEU A 91 -10.23 -3.48 -5.38
N GLN A 92 -10.87 -2.41 -4.93
CA GLN A 92 -11.26 -1.21 -5.67
C GLN A 92 -10.59 0.05 -5.11
N SER A 93 -10.42 0.11 -3.79
CA SER A 93 -9.76 1.23 -3.10
C SER A 93 -8.79 0.70 -2.05
N PHE A 94 -7.60 1.32 -1.96
CA PHE A 94 -6.60 1.00 -0.96
C PHE A 94 -6.06 2.27 -0.32
N ASN A 95 -6.08 2.32 0.99
CA ASN A 95 -5.54 3.40 1.80
C ASN A 95 -4.60 2.82 2.87
N LEU A 96 -3.37 3.31 2.92
CA LEU A 96 -2.40 2.97 3.96
C LEU A 96 -1.81 4.25 4.51
N GLU A 97 -1.88 4.43 5.82
CA GLU A 97 -1.23 5.52 6.53
C GLU A 97 -0.45 4.95 7.72
N LEU A 98 0.88 5.08 7.68
CA LEU A 98 1.74 4.64 8.77
C LEU A 98 2.03 5.79 9.72
N PHE A 99 2.00 5.56 11.03
CA PHE A 99 2.30 6.62 12.01
C PHE A 99 3.78 6.63 12.35
N ILE A 100 4.42 7.80 12.33
CA ILE A 100 5.88 7.95 12.47
C ILE A 100 6.37 7.65 13.90
N ASP A 101 5.48 7.72 14.90
CA ASP A 101 5.85 7.75 16.33
C ASP A 101 6.07 6.37 16.96
N LYS A 102 5.79 5.27 16.24
CA LYS A 102 5.96 3.90 16.73
C LYS A 102 6.76 3.09 15.71
N LYS A 103 7.61 2.18 16.21
CA LYS A 103 8.43 1.17 15.49
C LYS A 103 8.42 1.34 13.97
N ARG A 104 9.47 1.89 13.37
CA ARG A 104 9.51 2.19 11.93
C ARG A 104 9.29 0.93 11.08
N SER A 105 8.32 1.00 10.18
CA SER A 105 8.05 -0.02 9.18
C SER A 105 9.27 -0.28 8.31
N LYS A 106 9.46 -1.54 7.91
CA LYS A 106 10.45 -1.93 6.90
C LYS A 106 9.81 -2.23 5.55
N LEU A 107 8.56 -1.81 5.35
CA LEU A 107 7.81 -2.01 4.12
C LEU A 107 8.50 -1.27 2.96
N LYS A 108 9.28 -2.00 2.18
CA LYS A 108 10.04 -1.47 1.04
C LYS A 108 9.28 -1.51 -0.27
N LYS A 109 8.26 -2.38 -0.39
CA LYS A 109 7.52 -2.60 -1.63
C LYS A 109 6.03 -2.82 -1.36
N LEU A 110 5.20 -2.23 -2.21
CA LEU A 110 3.80 -2.60 -2.40
C LEU A 110 3.57 -3.09 -3.83
N ASP A 111 2.74 -4.13 -3.99
CA ASP A 111 2.47 -4.74 -5.28
C ASP A 111 0.97 -4.91 -5.51
N PHE A 112 0.43 -4.07 -6.40
CA PHE A 112 -0.96 -4.09 -6.80
C PHE A 112 -1.16 -4.69 -8.19
N SER A 113 -0.13 -5.27 -8.82
CA SER A 113 -0.18 -5.74 -10.21
C SER A 113 -1.26 -6.81 -10.48
N LYS A 114 -1.74 -7.49 -9.43
CA LYS A 114 -2.81 -8.50 -9.49
C LYS A 114 -4.21 -7.93 -9.20
N ASN A 115 -4.30 -6.73 -8.63
CA ASN A 115 -5.56 -6.10 -8.23
C ASN A 115 -6.19 -5.33 -9.40
N LYS A 116 -6.65 -6.06 -10.42
CA LYS A 116 -7.20 -5.49 -11.68
C LYS A 116 -8.44 -4.61 -11.52
N LYS A 117 -9.02 -4.55 -10.32
CA LYS A 117 -10.19 -3.71 -10.00
C LYS A 117 -9.83 -2.46 -9.21
N LEU A 118 -8.57 -2.30 -8.79
CA LEU A 118 -8.13 -1.18 -7.97
C LEU A 118 -8.09 0.10 -8.82
N ARG A 119 -8.76 1.14 -8.33
CA ARG A 119 -8.89 2.45 -8.98
C ARG A 119 -8.24 3.57 -8.16
N PHE A 120 -8.40 3.51 -6.84
CA PHE A 120 -8.00 4.57 -5.93
C PHE A 120 -6.93 4.09 -4.97
N LEU A 121 -5.82 4.82 -4.91
CA LEU A 121 -4.68 4.46 -4.06
C LEU A 121 -4.22 5.68 -3.26
N VAL A 122 -4.20 5.53 -1.94
CA VAL A 122 -3.62 6.52 -1.01
C VAL A 122 -2.58 5.81 -0.16
N ILE A 123 -1.34 6.28 -0.23
CA ILE A 123 -0.23 5.74 0.57
C ILE A 123 0.47 6.91 1.26
N SER A 124 0.44 6.92 2.57
CA SER A 124 0.92 8.03 3.38
C SER A 124 1.89 7.55 4.47
N LYS A 125 2.91 8.37 4.72
CA LYS A 125 3.89 8.23 5.81
C LYS A 125 4.68 6.92 5.79
N THR A 126 4.87 6.35 4.61
CA THR A 126 5.65 5.13 4.37
C THR A 126 7.12 5.42 4.05
N ASN A 127 7.87 6.04 4.96
CA ASN A 127 9.23 6.56 4.69
C ASN A 127 10.29 5.51 4.31
N ALA A 128 10.02 4.21 4.45
CA ALA A 128 10.91 3.12 4.00
C ALA A 128 10.48 2.50 2.66
N LEU A 129 9.36 2.95 2.09
CA LEU A 129 8.81 2.44 0.85
C LEU A 129 9.61 2.99 -0.33
N GLU A 130 10.22 2.08 -1.08
CA GLU A 130 11.10 2.41 -2.22
C GLU A 130 10.41 2.13 -3.56
N LYS A 131 9.35 1.30 -3.57
CA LYS A 131 8.73 0.83 -4.81
C LYS A 131 7.25 0.50 -4.67
N ILE A 132 6.47 0.91 -5.68
CA ILE A 132 5.09 0.47 -5.88
C ILE A 132 4.95 -0.11 -7.29
N LEU A 133 4.28 -1.25 -7.41
CA LEU A 133 3.84 -1.79 -8.70
C LEU A 133 2.33 -1.60 -8.82
N PHE A 134 1.89 -0.84 -9.83
CA PHE A 134 0.48 -0.52 -10.03
C PHE A 134 -0.20 -1.54 -10.96
N ASN A 135 -1.53 -1.55 -10.92
CA ASN A 135 -2.35 -2.17 -11.96
C ASN A 135 -2.72 -1.11 -13.02
N SER A 136 -2.97 -1.52 -14.25
CA SER A 136 -3.20 -0.60 -15.38
C SER A 136 -4.49 0.22 -15.30
N ASP A 137 -5.42 -0.13 -14.40
CA ASP A 137 -6.70 0.56 -14.27
C ASP A 137 -6.72 1.60 -13.13
N CYS A 138 -5.60 1.94 -12.49
CA CYS A 138 -5.59 3.03 -11.51
C CYS A 138 -6.05 4.36 -12.14
N GLU A 139 -6.93 5.07 -11.44
CA GLU A 139 -7.52 6.36 -11.85
C GLU A 139 -6.99 7.51 -10.98
N SER A 140 -6.75 7.28 -9.68
CA SER A 140 -6.20 8.28 -8.76
C SER A 140 -5.15 7.68 -7.83
N ILE A 141 -4.01 8.35 -7.73
CA ILE A 141 -2.88 7.93 -6.89
C ILE A 141 -2.41 9.12 -6.05
N LEU A 142 -2.38 8.95 -4.74
CA LEU A 142 -1.71 9.83 -3.79
C LEU A 142 -0.62 9.08 -3.04
N ILE A 143 0.59 9.62 -3.07
CA ILE A 143 1.74 9.14 -2.29
C ILE A 143 2.28 10.33 -1.48
N ASP A 144 2.29 10.22 -0.15
CA ASP A 144 2.86 11.23 0.76
C ASP A 144 3.88 10.57 1.69
N GLY A 145 5.14 11.02 1.71
CA GLY A 145 6.12 10.50 2.66
C GLY A 145 6.61 9.10 2.27
N SER A 146 7.50 9.01 1.29
CA SER A 146 8.13 7.75 0.87
C SER A 146 9.59 7.94 0.47
N ASP A 147 10.34 6.84 0.31
CA ASP A 147 11.72 6.83 -0.22
C ASP A 147 11.76 6.48 -1.72
N ILE A 148 10.64 6.73 -2.43
CA ILE A 148 10.50 6.44 -3.85
C ILE A 148 11.27 7.49 -4.65
N LYS A 149 12.28 7.05 -5.40
CA LYS A 149 13.07 7.91 -6.29
C LYS A 149 12.54 7.98 -7.72
N SER A 150 11.83 6.94 -8.14
CA SER A 150 11.19 6.86 -9.46
C SER A 150 9.92 6.02 -9.38
N VAL A 151 8.92 6.40 -10.18
CA VAL A 151 7.61 5.74 -10.22
C VAL A 151 7.26 5.44 -11.68
N ASN A 152 6.80 4.22 -11.96
CA ASN A 152 6.43 3.83 -13.32
C ASN A 152 4.92 4.03 -13.55
N LEU A 153 4.56 5.16 -14.18
CA LEU A 153 3.18 5.49 -14.54
C LEU A 153 2.82 5.12 -15.98
N ARG A 154 3.78 4.61 -16.79
CA ARG A 154 3.55 4.28 -18.21
C ARG A 154 2.36 3.36 -18.50
N PRO A 155 2.02 2.35 -17.68
CA PRO A 155 0.88 1.49 -17.97
C PRO A 155 -0.47 2.08 -17.54
N LEU A 156 -0.49 3.28 -16.95
CA LEU A 156 -1.67 3.88 -16.32
C LEU A 156 -2.41 4.83 -17.25
N GLU A 157 -2.89 4.32 -18.38
CA GLU A 157 -3.58 5.13 -19.39
C GLU A 157 -4.88 5.79 -18.86
N LYS A 158 -5.47 5.23 -17.79
CA LYS A 158 -6.68 5.74 -17.12
C LYS A 158 -6.41 6.70 -15.96
N LEU A 159 -5.15 7.02 -15.68
CA LEU A 159 -4.80 7.90 -14.58
C LEU A 159 -5.33 9.32 -14.86
N GLU A 160 -6.15 9.84 -13.96
CA GLU A 160 -6.74 11.17 -14.00
C GLU A 160 -6.07 12.11 -12.97
N ASP A 161 -5.68 11.58 -11.82
CA ASP A 161 -5.01 12.35 -10.77
C ASP A 161 -3.75 11.64 -10.26
N PHE A 162 -2.64 12.37 -10.22
CA PHE A 162 -1.40 11.92 -9.59
C PHE A 162 -0.87 12.96 -8.62
N SER A 163 -0.70 12.55 -7.36
CA SER A 163 -0.18 13.40 -6.30
C SER A 163 0.99 12.71 -5.60
N TYR A 164 2.13 13.39 -5.57
CA TYR A 164 3.32 12.99 -4.85
C TYR A 164 3.77 14.12 -3.91
N TYR A 165 3.91 13.81 -2.63
CA TYR A 165 4.37 14.74 -1.60
C TYR A 165 5.51 14.14 -0.79
N ASN A 166 6.42 14.99 -0.31
CA ASN A 166 7.39 14.67 0.72
C ASN A 166 8.23 13.42 0.42
N GLY A 167 9.20 13.52 -0.49
CA GLY A 167 10.13 12.42 -0.72
C GLY A 167 11.09 12.66 -1.86
N PRO A 168 12.05 11.74 -2.08
CA PRO A 168 13.18 11.98 -2.97
C PRO A 168 12.87 11.66 -4.44
N LEU A 169 11.64 11.88 -4.92
CA LEU A 169 11.28 11.59 -6.32
C LEU A 169 12.11 12.49 -7.24
N GLU A 170 12.97 11.89 -8.07
CA GLU A 170 13.94 12.58 -8.92
C GLU A 170 13.44 12.76 -10.34
N GLU A 171 12.70 11.77 -10.85
CA GLU A 171 12.22 11.73 -12.24
C GLU A 171 10.76 11.27 -12.31
N LEU A 172 10.02 11.84 -13.26
CA LEU A 172 8.63 11.50 -13.51
C LEU A 172 8.32 11.58 -15.01
N ASP A 173 7.98 10.43 -15.61
CA ASP A 173 7.53 10.31 -16.99
C ASP A 173 6.00 10.13 -17.01
N ILE A 174 5.30 11.14 -17.51
CA ILE A 174 3.83 11.13 -17.66
C ILE A 174 3.38 11.03 -19.11
N SER A 175 4.28 10.72 -20.06
CA SER A 175 3.99 10.80 -21.50
C SER A 175 2.86 9.88 -21.98
N ASN A 176 2.59 8.79 -21.28
CA ASN A 176 1.50 7.85 -21.59
C ASN A 176 0.17 8.17 -20.88
N ASN A 177 0.16 9.13 -19.96
CA ASN A 177 -1.00 9.43 -19.12
C ASN A 177 -1.87 10.52 -19.76
N GLN A 178 -2.42 10.24 -20.95
CA GLN A 178 -3.18 11.23 -21.75
C GLN A 178 -4.49 11.66 -21.08
N ASN A 179 -5.00 10.88 -20.14
CA ASN A 179 -6.20 11.19 -19.36
C ASN A 179 -5.92 12.02 -18.10
N LEU A 180 -4.66 12.31 -17.78
CA LEU A 180 -4.28 13.03 -16.58
C LEU A 180 -4.85 14.46 -16.61
N GLU A 181 -5.65 14.79 -15.60
CA GLU A 181 -6.30 16.09 -15.43
C GLU A 181 -5.60 16.95 -14.37
N SER A 182 -5.06 16.31 -13.33
CA SER A 182 -4.36 17.00 -12.24
C SER A 182 -3.06 16.29 -11.89
N ILE A 183 -2.01 17.08 -11.70
CA ILE A 183 -0.73 16.60 -11.20
C ILE A 183 -0.20 17.50 -10.10
N THR A 184 0.12 16.90 -8.96
CA THR A 184 0.83 17.55 -7.87
C THR A 184 2.12 16.80 -7.56
N VAL A 185 3.26 17.48 -7.62
CA VAL A 185 4.57 16.91 -7.28
C VAL A 185 5.33 17.93 -6.44
N VAL A 186 5.21 17.80 -5.13
CA VAL A 186 5.64 18.80 -4.15
C VAL A 186 6.58 18.17 -3.13
N ASP A 187 7.53 18.97 -2.64
CA ASP A 187 8.60 18.53 -1.74
C ASP A 187 9.33 17.31 -2.32
N SER A 188 9.68 17.44 -3.60
CA SER A 188 10.38 16.44 -4.42
C SER A 188 11.73 16.95 -4.92
N ASN A 189 12.42 16.10 -5.68
CA ASN A 189 13.65 16.42 -6.38
C ASN A 189 13.47 16.56 -7.91
N VAL A 190 12.24 16.46 -8.42
CA VAL A 190 11.95 16.59 -9.84
C VAL A 190 12.40 17.96 -10.34
N LYS A 191 13.27 17.98 -11.36
CA LYS A 191 13.80 19.22 -11.94
C LYS A 191 13.07 19.65 -13.19
N LYS A 192 12.45 18.70 -13.88
CA LYS A 192 11.79 18.92 -15.16
C LYS A 192 10.55 18.06 -15.26
N LEU A 193 9.44 18.65 -15.68
CA LEU A 193 8.20 17.95 -15.94
C LEU A 193 7.76 18.25 -17.38
N ASP A 194 7.81 17.24 -18.26
CA ASP A 194 7.33 17.36 -19.63
C ASP A 194 5.85 17.02 -19.70
N VAL A 195 5.03 18.00 -20.07
CA VAL A 195 3.57 17.90 -20.16
C VAL A 195 3.07 17.86 -21.61
N SER A 196 3.96 17.75 -22.59
CA SER A 196 3.63 17.83 -24.03
C SER A 196 2.66 16.75 -24.53
N HIS A 197 2.52 15.65 -23.80
CA HIS A 197 1.66 14.51 -24.16
C HIS A 197 0.41 14.39 -23.27
N ASN A 198 0.09 15.42 -22.48
CA ASN A 198 -0.99 15.39 -21.49
C ASN A 198 -2.05 16.46 -21.81
N PRO A 199 -2.81 16.31 -22.92
CA PRO A 199 -3.70 17.36 -23.42
C PRO A 199 -4.89 17.68 -22.50
N LYS A 200 -5.20 16.81 -21.53
CA LYS A 200 -6.30 16.99 -20.57
C LYS A 200 -5.88 17.65 -19.25
N LEU A 201 -4.59 17.96 -19.06
CA LEU A 201 -4.14 18.61 -17.83
C LEU A 201 -4.84 19.96 -17.66
N LYS A 202 -5.43 20.15 -16.48
CA LYS A 202 -6.12 21.37 -16.03
C LYS A 202 -5.34 22.03 -14.90
N TYR A 203 -4.65 21.24 -14.06
CA TYR A 203 -3.95 21.73 -12.88
C TYR A 203 -2.58 21.07 -12.74
N ILE A 204 -1.56 21.90 -12.52
CA ILE A 204 -0.18 21.49 -12.24
C ILE A 204 0.28 22.21 -10.98
N LEU A 205 0.70 21.47 -9.97
CA LEU A 205 1.38 22.02 -8.80
C LEU A 205 2.74 21.34 -8.64
N VAL A 206 3.82 22.11 -8.76
CA VAL A 206 5.20 21.61 -8.63
C VAL A 206 6.01 22.50 -7.70
N ASP A 207 7.16 22.02 -7.23
CA ASP A 207 8.08 22.87 -6.46
C ASP A 207 8.65 24.03 -7.30
N GLU A 208 8.88 25.16 -6.64
CA GLU A 208 9.67 26.25 -7.20
C GLU A 208 11.06 25.74 -7.63
N GLY A 209 11.43 26.02 -8.89
CA GLY A 209 12.65 25.50 -9.53
C GLY A 209 12.45 24.24 -10.37
N THR A 210 11.25 23.65 -10.38
CA THR A 210 10.87 22.63 -11.37
C THR A 210 10.52 23.30 -12.70
N GLU A 211 11.19 22.94 -13.78
CA GLU A 211 10.88 23.43 -15.11
C GLU A 211 9.73 22.62 -15.73
N VAL A 212 8.57 23.26 -15.94
CA VAL A 212 7.47 22.65 -16.71
C VAL A 212 7.67 22.97 -18.19
N ILE A 213 7.79 21.94 -19.04
CA ILE A 213 7.99 22.11 -20.48
C ILE A 213 6.86 21.48 -21.30
N GLY A 214 6.70 21.95 -22.53
CA GLY A 214 5.68 21.47 -23.46
C GLY A 214 4.42 22.35 -23.46
N PRO A 215 3.61 22.27 -24.52
CA PRO A 215 2.39 23.07 -24.62
C PRO A 215 1.35 22.59 -23.60
N THR A 216 0.80 23.51 -22.82
CA THR A 216 -0.31 23.23 -21.91
C THR A 216 -1.17 24.47 -21.68
N ASN A 217 -2.46 24.25 -21.44
CA ASN A 217 -3.40 25.27 -20.98
C ASN A 217 -3.71 25.13 -19.48
N ALA A 218 -3.04 24.20 -18.78
CA ALA A 218 -3.25 23.96 -17.36
C ALA A 218 -2.88 25.20 -16.52
N HIS A 219 -3.58 25.37 -15.41
CA HIS A 219 -3.17 26.30 -14.38
C HIS A 219 -1.94 25.74 -13.66
N ILE A 220 -0.81 26.46 -13.75
CA ILE A 220 0.45 26.07 -13.14
C ILE A 220 0.69 26.89 -11.88
N ASN A 221 0.80 26.20 -10.75
CA ASN A 221 1.16 26.77 -9.45
C ASN A 221 2.52 26.23 -9.01
N TYR A 222 3.30 27.08 -8.33
CA TYR A 222 4.60 26.72 -7.79
C TYR A 222 4.56 26.75 -6.25
N ASN A 223 4.88 25.62 -5.63
CA ASN A 223 5.03 25.50 -4.19
C ASN A 223 6.36 26.12 -3.76
N LYS A 224 6.29 27.11 -2.87
CA LYS A 224 7.48 27.71 -2.25
C LYS A 224 7.94 26.77 -1.15
N LYS A 225 9.14 26.20 -1.29
CA LYS A 225 9.73 25.40 -0.22
C LYS A 225 9.88 26.27 1.02
N THR A 226 9.19 25.92 2.10
CA THR A 226 9.51 26.46 3.43
C THR A 226 10.90 25.97 3.80
N LYS A 227 11.85 26.91 3.91
CA LYS A 227 13.21 26.64 4.37
C LYS A 227 13.24 26.09 5.79
#